data_AF-A0A553N6W0-F1
#
_entry.id   AF-A0A553N6W0-F1
#
_cell.length_a   1.000
_cell.length_b   1.000
_cell.length_c   1.000
_cell.angle_alpha   90.00
_cell.angle_beta   90.00
_cell.angle_gamma   90.00
#
_symmetry.space_group_name_H-M   'P 1'
#
loop_
_entity.id
_entity.type
_entity.pdbx_description
1 polymer ?
#
loop_
_entity_poly.entity_id
_entity_poly.type
_entity_poly.pdbx_seq_one_letter_code
_entity_poly.pdbx_strand_id
1 'polypeptide(L)'
;MIGALGLRRLSLGSLELCHGCACQTLANKFSSTSSISCSPNEESPNRPKKVRMKSKDTPLRIYTRTGDGGNSSLFTGERRPKSDIIFEALGSIDELSSHIGLSMEYAQENNHDYVENLQRVQCILQDVGSALATPFSSARNTHLEKTTFNKRHTEELEETSSCPEASGKTSSSLHITRSVCRRAERRIAPLASNEEVDKELLKYVNRLSDFLFTMARYAAQTDEKEETIYTRPDVRIKGPEYSARADGLWKKA
;
A
#
# COMPACT_ATOMS: atom_id res chain seq x y z
N MET A 1 -13.74 0.46 -8.93
CA MET A 1 -12.30 0.62 -8.64
C MET A 1 -12.14 0.10 -7.22
N ILE A 2 -11.56 -1.05 -6.92
CA ILE A 2 -10.80 -2.05 -7.68
C ILE A 2 -11.54 -3.38 -7.48
N GLY A 3 -12.22 -3.86 -8.52
CA GLY A 3 -12.81 -5.20 -8.56
C GLY A 3 -12.03 -6.00 -9.59
N ALA A 4 -11.29 -7.01 -9.14
CA ALA A 4 -10.68 -8.05 -9.97
C ALA A 4 -9.78 -7.58 -11.14
N LEU A 5 -9.23 -6.37 -11.13
CA LEU A 5 -8.12 -5.99 -12.02
C LEU A 5 -6.82 -6.48 -11.38
N GLY A 6 -6.54 -7.76 -11.62
CA GLY A 6 -5.25 -8.44 -11.52
C GLY A 6 -4.19 -7.85 -10.59
N LEU A 7 -3.90 -8.59 -9.52
CA LEU A 7 -2.55 -8.80 -9.00
C LEU A 7 -1.63 -9.29 -10.13
N ARG A 8 -1.23 -8.39 -11.03
CA ARG A 8 0.00 -8.54 -11.80
C ARG A 8 0.94 -7.51 -11.20
N ARG A 9 2.01 -7.98 -10.57
CA ARG A 9 3.17 -7.16 -10.20
C ARG A 9 3.43 -6.17 -11.34
N LEU A 10 3.24 -4.89 -11.07
CA LEU A 10 3.80 -3.85 -11.92
C LEU A 10 5.31 -4.04 -11.82
N SER A 11 5.91 -4.46 -12.92
CA SER A 11 7.35 -4.45 -13.13
C SER A 11 7.80 -2.99 -13.04
N LEU A 12 8.19 -2.56 -11.85
CA LEU A 12 9.00 -1.36 -11.67
C LEU A 12 10.32 -1.65 -12.40
N GLY A 13 10.50 -0.96 -13.52
CA GLY A 13 11.76 -0.92 -14.22
C GLY A 13 12.84 -0.33 -13.30
N SER A 14 13.97 -1.01 -13.26
CA SER A 14 15.28 -0.46 -12.92
C SER A 14 15.41 0.21 -11.55
N LEU A 15 15.47 -0.61 -10.50
CA LEU A 15 16.46 -0.42 -9.43
C LEU A 15 17.18 -1.75 -9.21
N GLU A 16 18.45 -1.77 -9.58
CA GLU A 16 19.38 -2.81 -9.16
C GLU A 16 19.56 -2.77 -7.63
N LEU A 17 19.90 -3.95 -7.09
CA LEU A 17 20.49 -4.21 -5.76
C LEU A 17 19.52 -4.45 -4.59
N CYS A 18 18.96 -5.65 -4.55
CA CYS A 18 18.95 -6.42 -3.30
C CYS A 18 19.74 -7.72 -3.51
N HIS A 19 20.98 -7.71 -3.04
CA HIS A 19 21.79 -8.91 -2.87
C HIS A 19 21.20 -9.77 -1.76
N GLY A 20 20.86 -11.03 -2.07
CA GLY A 20 20.69 -12.05 -1.05
C GLY A 20 19.61 -13.09 -1.30
N CYS A 21 19.72 -13.90 -2.36
CA CYS A 21 19.39 -15.34 -2.27
C CYS A 21 19.80 -16.12 -3.53
N ALA A 22 20.80 -16.99 -3.37
CA ALA A 22 21.14 -18.19 -4.12
C ALA A 22 20.58 -18.38 -5.55
N CYS A 23 21.37 -18.04 -6.57
CA CYS A 23 21.39 -18.77 -7.84
C CYS A 23 22.73 -18.57 -8.57
N GLN A 24 23.83 -18.99 -7.95
CA GLN A 24 25.11 -19.15 -8.64
C GLN A 24 25.20 -20.59 -9.16
N THR A 25 24.88 -20.80 -10.43
CA THR A 25 25.67 -21.69 -11.30
C THR A 25 25.34 -21.44 -12.77
N LEU A 26 26.38 -21.36 -13.61
CA LEU A 26 26.39 -21.49 -15.07
C LEU A 26 26.06 -20.25 -15.91
N ALA A 27 26.86 -19.20 -15.75
CA ALA A 27 27.18 -18.29 -16.85
C ALA A 27 28.68 -18.37 -17.12
N ASN A 28 29.09 -19.19 -18.10
CA ASN A 28 30.29 -18.96 -18.91
C ASN A 28 30.49 -20.10 -19.90
N LYS A 29 30.24 -19.81 -21.18
CA LYS A 29 30.99 -20.24 -22.37
C LYS A 29 30.03 -20.26 -23.56
N PHE A 30 29.98 -19.17 -24.33
CA PHE A 30 29.78 -19.29 -25.78
C PHE A 30 30.45 -18.08 -26.45
N SER A 31 31.74 -18.25 -26.71
CA SER A 31 32.53 -17.47 -27.65
C SER A 31 33.58 -18.42 -28.21
N SER A 32 33.25 -19.07 -29.34
CA SER A 32 34.19 -19.28 -30.45
C SER A 32 33.57 -20.20 -31.52
N THR A 33 33.55 -19.66 -32.74
CA THR A 33 33.78 -20.28 -34.04
C THR A 33 33.92 -21.81 -34.12
N SER A 34 33.14 -22.45 -34.99
CA SER A 34 33.68 -23.17 -36.17
C SER A 34 32.58 -23.77 -37.04
N SER A 35 32.91 -23.81 -38.33
CA SER A 35 32.19 -24.27 -39.51
C SER A 35 31.93 -25.77 -39.59
N ILE A 36 30.73 -26.20 -40.03
CA ILE A 36 30.51 -27.48 -40.72
C ILE A 36 29.45 -27.29 -41.83
N SER A 37 29.78 -27.83 -43.00
CA SER A 37 29.13 -27.82 -44.31
C SER A 37 27.96 -28.80 -44.48
N CYS A 38 27.03 -28.53 -45.41
CA CYS A 38 26.73 -29.36 -46.61
C CYS A 38 25.37 -29.05 -47.27
N SER A 39 25.47 -28.44 -48.47
CA SER A 39 24.79 -28.76 -49.75
C SER A 39 23.26 -28.70 -49.96
N PRO A 40 22.83 -28.44 -51.22
CA PRO A 40 21.60 -27.73 -51.56
C PRO A 40 20.48 -28.65 -52.07
N ASN A 41 19.22 -28.23 -51.91
CA ASN A 41 18.16 -28.60 -52.83
C ASN A 41 17.31 -27.38 -53.14
N GLU A 42 17.31 -27.02 -54.42
CA GLU A 42 16.41 -26.04 -55.01
C GLU A 42 14.98 -26.60 -55.07
N GLU A 43 14.00 -25.79 -54.64
CA GLU A 43 12.69 -25.76 -55.28
C GLU A 43 12.03 -24.39 -55.01
N SER A 44 11.85 -23.60 -56.08
CA SER A 44 11.05 -22.36 -56.12
C SER A 44 9.57 -22.69 -56.39
N PRO A 45 8.63 -21.72 -56.39
CA PRO A 45 8.36 -20.67 -55.42
C PRO A 45 6.86 -20.71 -55.01
N ASN A 46 6.52 -20.94 -53.75
CA ASN A 46 5.12 -20.81 -53.30
C ASN A 46 4.94 -19.54 -52.45
N ARG A 47 4.39 -18.51 -53.13
CA ARG A 47 3.79 -17.26 -52.65
C ARG A 47 3.63 -17.14 -51.12
N PRO A 48 4.19 -16.11 -50.46
CA PRO A 48 3.97 -15.95 -49.02
C PRO A 48 2.48 -15.65 -48.76
N LYS A 49 1.80 -16.54 -48.04
CA LYS A 49 0.54 -16.22 -47.38
C LYS A 49 0.85 -15.11 -46.37
N LYS A 50 0.32 -13.90 -46.59
CA LYS A 50 0.36 -12.81 -45.60
C LYS A 50 -0.27 -13.34 -44.30
N VAL A 51 0.58 -13.78 -43.36
CA VAL A 51 0.18 -13.96 -41.97
C VAL A 51 -0.09 -12.56 -41.46
N ARG A 52 -1.36 -12.19 -41.44
CA ARG A 52 -1.82 -10.94 -40.86
C ARG A 52 -1.61 -11.05 -39.35
N MET A 53 -0.43 -10.68 -38.86
CA MET A 53 -0.18 -10.45 -37.45
C MET A 53 -1.19 -9.39 -36.99
N LYS A 54 -2.23 -9.82 -36.27
CA LYS A 54 -3.07 -8.89 -35.53
C LYS A 54 -2.29 -8.48 -34.29
N SER A 55 -1.45 -7.45 -34.40
CA SER A 55 -1.06 -6.67 -33.23
C SER A 55 -2.30 -5.94 -32.73
N LYS A 56 -3.05 -6.57 -31.82
CA LYS A 56 -4.04 -5.83 -31.02
C LYS A 56 -3.31 -5.17 -29.86
N ASP A 57 -2.64 -4.06 -30.17
CA ASP A 57 -2.37 -3.02 -29.17
C ASP A 57 -3.69 -2.30 -28.89
N THR A 58 -4.63 -3.01 -28.26
CA THR A 58 -5.76 -2.35 -27.63
C THR A 58 -5.27 -1.84 -26.27
N PRO A 59 -5.29 -0.52 -26.03
CA PRO A 59 -4.86 0.03 -24.74
C PRO A 59 -5.71 -0.59 -23.63
N LEU A 60 -5.05 -0.95 -22.52
CA LEU A 60 -5.70 -1.49 -21.33
C LEU A 60 -6.80 -0.51 -20.89
N ARG A 61 -8.06 -0.89 -21.10
CA ARG A 61 -9.20 -0.09 -20.65
C ARG A 61 -9.37 -0.31 -19.16
N ILE A 62 -9.04 0.71 -18.37
CA ILE A 62 -9.22 0.71 -16.91
C ILE A 62 -10.71 0.70 -16.55
N TYR A 63 -11.58 1.29 -17.37
CA TYR A 63 -13.02 1.32 -17.14
C TYR A 63 -13.75 0.20 -17.90
N THR A 64 -14.46 -0.65 -17.15
CA THR A 64 -15.28 -1.74 -17.70
C THR A 64 -16.78 -1.43 -17.67
N ARG A 65 -17.21 -0.39 -16.94
CA ARG A 65 -18.63 0.00 -16.69
C ARG A 65 -19.48 -1.07 -15.99
N THR A 66 -18.89 -2.18 -15.57
CA THR A 66 -19.62 -3.28 -14.91
C THR A 66 -20.09 -2.95 -13.50
N GLY A 67 -19.66 -1.81 -12.93
CA GLY A 67 -20.02 -1.36 -11.59
C GLY A 67 -20.96 -0.16 -11.55
N ASP A 68 -21.54 0.25 -12.68
CA ASP A 68 -22.39 1.44 -12.76
C ASP A 68 -23.72 1.24 -12.03
N GLY A 69 -24.23 0.00 -11.99
CA GLY A 69 -25.40 -0.40 -11.20
C GLY A 69 -25.14 -0.58 -9.70
N GLY A 70 -24.11 0.05 -9.13
CA GLY A 70 -23.84 0.03 -7.69
C GLY A 70 -23.22 -1.26 -7.12
N ASN A 71 -22.92 -2.25 -7.94
CA ASN A 71 -22.31 -3.53 -7.53
C ASN A 71 -20.84 -3.63 -7.96
N SER A 72 -20.05 -4.46 -7.29
CA SER A 72 -18.66 -4.77 -7.65
C SER A 72 -18.36 -6.24 -7.40
N SER A 73 -17.26 -6.74 -7.98
CA SER A 73 -16.80 -8.13 -7.82
C SER A 73 -15.63 -8.21 -6.84
N LEU A 74 -15.67 -9.17 -5.93
CA LEU A 74 -14.57 -9.59 -5.06
C LEU A 74 -13.51 -10.36 -5.86
N PHE A 75 -12.36 -10.63 -5.24
CA PHE A 75 -11.31 -11.43 -5.86
C PHE A 75 -11.76 -12.88 -6.14
N THR A 76 -12.69 -13.39 -5.34
CA THR A 76 -13.33 -14.70 -5.51
C THR A 76 -14.28 -14.77 -6.71
N GLY A 77 -14.62 -13.61 -7.30
CA GLY A 77 -15.60 -13.47 -8.39
C GLY A 77 -17.03 -13.21 -7.90
N GLU A 78 -17.29 -13.36 -6.60
CA GLU A 78 -18.58 -13.03 -6.00
C GLU A 78 -18.94 -11.55 -6.21
N ARG A 79 -20.20 -11.26 -6.54
CA ARG A 79 -20.69 -9.89 -6.73
C ARG A 79 -21.47 -9.42 -5.52
N ARG A 80 -21.10 -8.26 -4.98
CA ARG A 80 -21.76 -7.63 -3.83
C ARG A 80 -22.02 -6.13 -4.11
N PRO A 81 -23.00 -5.50 -3.42
CA PRO A 81 -23.19 -4.06 -3.50
C PRO A 81 -21.95 -3.32 -2.98
N LYS A 82 -21.61 -2.16 -3.55
CA LYS A 82 -20.45 -1.35 -3.12
C LYS A 82 -20.54 -0.86 -1.67
N SER A 83 -21.75 -0.84 -1.09
CA SER A 83 -22.01 -0.52 0.30
C SER A 83 -21.75 -1.69 1.26
N ASP A 84 -21.38 -2.88 0.74
CA ASP A 84 -21.01 -4.03 1.57
C ASP A 84 -19.78 -3.71 2.42
N ILE A 85 -19.77 -4.25 3.64
CA ILE A 85 -18.73 -4.00 4.64
C ILE A 85 -17.32 -4.38 4.16
N ILE A 86 -17.20 -5.37 3.27
CA ILE A 86 -15.91 -5.75 2.67
C ILE A 86 -15.39 -4.62 1.78
N PHE A 87 -16.25 -4.04 0.94
CA PHE A 87 -15.85 -2.93 0.08
C PHE A 87 -15.56 -1.65 0.88
N GLU A 88 -16.25 -1.44 2.00
CA GLU A 88 -15.94 -0.34 2.91
C GLU A 88 -14.57 -0.51 3.58
N ALA A 89 -14.23 -1.72 4.00
CA ALA A 89 -12.90 -2.04 4.53
C ALA A 89 -11.81 -1.88 3.46
N LEU A 90 -12.04 -2.39 2.23
CA LEU A 90 -11.15 -2.22 1.09
C LEU A 90 -10.90 -0.74 0.77
N GLY A 91 -11.96 0.06 0.68
CA GLY A 91 -11.84 1.49 0.43
C GLY A 91 -11.08 2.22 1.54
N SER A 92 -11.27 1.82 2.79
CA SER A 92 -10.53 2.42 3.92
C SER A 92 -9.03 2.08 3.89
N ILE A 93 -8.65 0.89 3.41
CA ILE A 93 -7.24 0.51 3.24
C ILE A 93 -6.60 1.23 2.04
N ASP A 94 -7.35 1.41 0.94
CA ASP A 94 -6.90 2.19 -0.22
C ASP A 94 -6.66 3.67 0.15
N GLU A 95 -7.56 4.24 0.94
CA GLU A 95 -7.41 5.58 1.48
C GLU A 95 -6.21 5.69 2.43
N LEU A 96 -6.02 4.71 3.33
CA LEU A 96 -4.84 4.63 4.18
C LEU A 96 -3.55 4.60 3.35
N SER A 97 -3.49 3.76 2.33
CA SER A 97 -2.32 3.65 1.43
C SER A 97 -2.03 4.99 0.75
N SER A 98 -3.06 5.69 0.30
CA SER A 98 -2.94 7.03 -0.31
C SER A 98 -2.37 8.06 0.67
N HIS A 99 -2.83 8.05 1.92
CA HIS A 99 -2.30 8.91 2.99
C HIS A 99 -0.86 8.55 3.39
N ILE A 100 -0.47 7.28 3.32
CA ILE A 100 0.94 6.89 3.50
C ILE A 100 1.78 7.46 2.36
N GLY A 101 1.28 7.41 1.13
CA GLY A 101 1.97 7.98 -0.04
C GLY A 101 2.24 9.47 0.13
N LEU A 102 1.24 10.23 0.58
CA LEU A 102 1.42 11.65 0.88
C LEU A 102 2.46 11.89 2.00
N SER A 103 2.38 11.12 3.09
CA SER A 103 3.36 11.22 4.18
C SER A 103 4.78 10.86 3.74
N MET A 104 4.91 9.94 2.77
CA MET A 104 6.19 9.55 2.17
C MET A 104 6.80 10.69 1.36
N GLU A 105 6.01 11.44 0.58
CA GLU A 105 6.50 12.64 -0.14
C GLU A 105 7.05 13.69 0.84
N TYR A 106 6.33 13.99 1.92
CA TYR A 106 6.83 14.92 2.95
C TYR A 106 8.08 14.40 3.66
N ALA A 107 8.16 13.09 3.91
CA ALA A 107 9.34 12.46 4.49
C ALA A 107 10.55 12.56 3.54
N GLN A 108 10.34 12.39 2.24
CA GLN A 108 11.38 12.51 1.23
C GLN A 108 11.87 13.97 1.07
N GLU A 109 10.96 14.95 1.08
CA GLU A 109 11.30 16.38 1.03
C GLU A 109 12.23 16.80 2.18
N ASN A 110 12.02 16.23 3.37
CA ASN A 110 12.83 16.51 4.56
C ASN A 110 14.00 15.51 4.77
N ASN A 111 14.27 14.61 3.80
CA ASN A 111 15.35 13.61 3.83
C ASN A 111 15.31 12.67 5.06
N HIS A 112 14.12 12.23 5.46
CA HIS A 112 13.98 11.23 6.51
C HIS A 112 14.43 9.84 6.05
N ASP A 113 15.07 9.07 6.93
CA ASP A 113 15.63 7.73 6.67
C ASP A 113 14.60 6.60 6.55
N TYR A 114 13.37 6.83 7.02
CA TYR A 114 12.29 5.81 7.08
C TYR A 114 11.38 5.77 5.86
N VAL A 115 11.71 6.49 4.78
CA VAL A 115 10.93 6.50 3.53
C VAL A 115 10.75 5.07 2.99
N GLU A 116 11.80 4.24 3.06
CA GLU A 116 11.75 2.84 2.63
C GLU A 116 10.80 2.01 3.50
N ASN A 117 10.72 2.27 4.81
CA ASN A 117 9.76 1.63 5.70
C ASN A 117 8.32 1.96 5.29
N LEU A 118 8.02 3.22 4.95
CA LEU A 118 6.68 3.62 4.48
C LEU A 118 6.32 2.97 3.14
N GLN A 119 7.28 2.88 2.22
CA GLN A 119 7.09 2.16 0.96
C GLN A 119 6.80 0.67 1.19
N ARG A 120 7.55 0.05 2.12
CA ARG A 120 7.33 -1.35 2.52
C ARG A 120 5.92 -1.54 3.08
N VAL A 121 5.44 -0.62 3.91
CA VAL A 121 4.07 -0.64 4.43
C VAL A 121 3.04 -0.54 3.32
N GLN A 122 3.19 0.35 2.33
CA GLN A 122 2.26 0.41 1.19
C GLN A 122 2.17 -0.92 0.43
N CYS A 123 3.30 -1.60 0.22
CA CYS A 123 3.31 -2.92 -0.37
C CYS A 123 2.53 -3.94 0.47
N ILE A 124 2.75 -3.97 1.79
CA ILE A 124 2.02 -4.88 2.68
C ILE A 124 0.52 -4.55 2.72
N LEU A 125 0.12 -3.27 2.61
CA LEU A 125 -1.29 -2.89 2.50
C LEU A 125 -1.97 -3.42 1.23
N GLN A 126 -1.23 -3.69 0.15
CA GLN A 126 -1.77 -4.39 -1.01
C GLN A 126 -2.09 -5.86 -0.70
N ASP A 127 -1.25 -6.51 0.12
CA ASP A 127 -1.50 -7.87 0.60
C ASP A 127 -2.72 -7.89 1.54
N VAL A 128 -2.83 -6.90 2.44
CA VAL A 128 -4.01 -6.68 3.29
C VAL A 128 -5.28 -6.51 2.44
N GLY A 129 -5.23 -5.66 1.40
CA GLY A 129 -6.35 -5.47 0.48
C GLY A 129 -6.72 -6.75 -0.26
N SER A 130 -5.74 -7.56 -0.66
CA SER A 130 -5.95 -8.82 -1.35
C SER A 130 -6.64 -9.87 -0.46
N ALA A 131 -6.24 -9.94 0.81
CA ALA A 131 -6.88 -10.78 1.82
C ALA A 131 -8.32 -10.33 2.12
N LEU A 132 -8.56 -9.02 2.29
CA LEU A 132 -9.91 -8.47 2.48
C LEU A 132 -10.83 -8.75 1.29
N ALA A 133 -10.31 -8.69 0.06
CA ALA A 133 -11.06 -9.00 -1.15
C ALA A 133 -11.36 -10.50 -1.33
N THR A 134 -10.87 -11.35 -0.41
CA THR A 134 -10.96 -12.82 -0.45
C THR A 134 -11.58 -13.37 0.84
N PRO A 135 -12.85 -13.04 1.12
CA PRO A 135 -13.50 -13.49 2.35
C PRO A 135 -13.63 -15.03 2.39
N PHE A 136 -13.40 -15.62 3.56
CA PHE A 136 -13.39 -17.07 3.76
C PHE A 136 -14.71 -17.73 3.37
N SER A 137 -15.84 -17.05 3.53
CA SER A 137 -17.17 -17.56 3.16
C SER A 137 -17.36 -17.79 1.65
N SER A 138 -16.56 -17.14 0.78
CA SER A 138 -16.64 -17.30 -0.68
C SER A 138 -15.34 -17.80 -1.32
N ALA A 139 -14.27 -17.95 -0.54
CA ALA A 139 -12.96 -18.30 -1.04
C ALA A 139 -12.84 -19.80 -1.38
N ARG A 140 -12.02 -20.09 -2.40
CA ARG A 140 -11.52 -21.45 -2.69
C ARG A 140 -10.09 -21.54 -2.17
N ASN A 141 -9.59 -22.76 -1.95
CA ASN A 141 -8.21 -22.98 -1.48
C ASN A 141 -7.17 -22.25 -2.35
N THR A 142 -7.35 -22.25 -3.68
CA THR A 142 -6.46 -21.54 -4.62
C THR A 142 -6.51 -20.01 -4.51
N HIS A 143 -7.58 -19.44 -3.97
CA HIS A 143 -7.66 -18.02 -3.64
C HIS A 143 -6.91 -17.74 -2.33
N LEU A 144 -7.11 -18.59 -1.32
CA LEU A 144 -6.47 -18.46 0.00
C LEU A 144 -4.95 -18.56 -0.10
N GLU A 145 -4.42 -19.55 -0.83
CA GLU A 145 -2.97 -19.71 -1.04
C GLU A 145 -2.28 -18.46 -1.63
N LYS A 146 -3.02 -17.64 -2.39
CA LYS A 146 -2.51 -16.40 -3.01
C LYS A 146 -2.66 -15.17 -2.13
N THR A 147 -3.46 -15.26 -1.08
CA THR A 147 -3.89 -14.12 -0.27
C THR A 147 -3.64 -14.31 1.23
N THR A 148 -2.93 -15.39 1.60
CA THR A 148 -2.47 -15.62 2.97
C THR A 148 -1.63 -14.44 3.46
N PHE A 149 -2.04 -13.86 4.58
CA PHE A 149 -1.31 -12.78 5.22
C PHE A 149 -0.15 -13.34 6.06
N ASN A 150 1.06 -12.80 5.88
CA ASN A 150 2.24 -13.27 6.59
C ASN A 150 2.38 -12.57 7.96
N LYS A 151 2.40 -13.36 9.03
CA LYS A 151 2.50 -12.87 10.42
C LYS A 151 3.78 -12.08 10.70
N ARG A 152 4.87 -12.38 9.98
CA ARG A 152 6.17 -11.69 10.12
C ARG A 152 6.06 -10.18 9.92
N HIS A 153 5.10 -9.71 9.11
CA HIS A 153 4.87 -8.28 8.91
C HIS A 153 4.48 -7.55 10.19
N THR A 154 3.79 -8.23 11.11
CA THR A 154 3.42 -7.65 12.41
C THR A 154 4.64 -7.51 13.32
N GLU A 155 5.53 -8.51 13.31
CA GLU A 155 6.76 -8.52 14.11
C GLU A 155 7.71 -7.39 13.68
N GLU A 156 7.82 -7.13 12.37
CA GLU A 156 8.64 -6.05 11.79
C GLU A 156 8.24 -4.64 12.27
N LEU A 157 7.01 -4.43 12.76
CA LEU A 157 6.54 -3.13 13.26
C LEU A 157 6.87 -2.88 14.73
N GLU A 158 7.17 -3.92 15.52
CA GLU A 158 7.35 -3.81 16.98
C GLU A 158 8.76 -3.33 17.38
N GLU A 159 9.70 -3.22 16.44
CA GLU A 159 11.10 -2.83 16.71
C GLU A 159 11.33 -1.31 16.85
N THR A 160 10.29 -0.46 16.79
CA THR A 160 10.47 0.99 16.80
C THR A 160 10.34 1.59 18.21
N SER A 161 11.44 2.15 18.72
CA SER A 161 11.55 2.74 20.06
C SER A 161 10.86 4.10 20.18
N SER A 162 10.47 4.44 21.41
CA SER A 162 9.76 5.68 21.76
C SER A 162 10.60 6.94 21.51
N CYS A 163 10.05 7.90 20.79
CA CYS A 163 10.62 9.23 20.53
C CYS A 163 9.68 10.32 21.07
N PRO A 164 10.10 11.56 21.45
CA PRO A 164 9.23 12.67 21.94
C PRO A 164 8.17 13.17 20.93
N GLU A 165 7.03 13.73 21.39
CA GLU A 165 5.99 14.28 20.47
C GLU A 165 6.41 15.64 19.97
N ALA A 166 6.39 15.90 18.65
CA ALA A 166 6.64 17.25 18.17
C ALA A 166 5.81 17.56 16.91
N SER A 167 5.70 18.87 16.63
CA SER A 167 4.88 19.40 15.53
C SER A 167 5.66 19.40 14.21
N GLY A 168 4.99 19.60 13.06
CA GLY A 168 5.67 19.60 11.75
C GLY A 168 4.76 19.11 10.63
N LYS A 169 5.05 19.45 9.37
CA LYS A 169 4.20 19.04 8.23
C LYS A 169 4.18 17.51 8.10
N THR A 170 5.35 16.89 8.12
CA THR A 170 5.54 15.43 8.03
C THR A 170 4.90 14.71 9.23
N SER A 171 5.19 15.18 10.45
CA SER A 171 4.56 14.67 11.68
C SER A 171 3.03 14.78 11.66
N SER A 172 2.49 15.94 11.27
CA SER A 172 1.03 16.16 11.19
C SER A 172 0.39 15.24 10.15
N SER A 173 1.03 15.08 8.99
CA SER A 173 0.58 14.14 7.95
C SER A 173 0.54 12.72 8.50
N LEU A 174 1.60 12.26 9.19
CA LEU A 174 1.65 10.93 9.79
C LEU A 174 0.58 10.74 10.89
N HIS A 175 0.28 11.76 11.68
CA HIS A 175 -0.83 11.72 12.64
C HIS A 175 -2.21 11.63 11.96
N ILE A 176 -2.42 12.31 10.83
CA ILE A 176 -3.61 12.15 10.00
C ILE A 176 -3.68 10.72 9.47
N THR A 177 -2.59 10.21 8.87
CA THR A 177 -2.49 8.83 8.38
C THR A 177 -2.81 7.83 9.47
N ARG A 178 -2.30 8.04 10.70
CA ARG A 178 -2.64 7.22 11.88
C ARG A 178 -4.14 7.21 12.17
N SER A 179 -4.81 8.36 12.12
CA SER A 179 -6.26 8.44 12.35
C SER A 179 -7.06 7.68 11.29
N VAL A 180 -6.61 7.73 10.03
CA VAL A 180 -7.17 6.96 8.91
C VAL A 180 -6.92 5.46 9.10
N CYS A 181 -5.73 5.08 9.57
CA CYS A 181 -5.39 3.69 9.91
C CYS A 181 -6.35 3.11 10.94
N ARG A 182 -6.58 3.84 12.04
CA ARG A 182 -7.55 3.45 13.07
C ARG A 182 -8.99 3.40 12.54
N ARG A 183 -9.33 4.20 11.52
CA ARG A 183 -10.63 4.10 10.86
C ARG A 183 -10.73 2.82 10.03
N ALA A 184 -9.69 2.46 9.28
CA ALA A 184 -9.63 1.20 8.55
C ALA A 184 -9.73 0.00 9.51
N GLU A 185 -9.02 0.03 10.63
CA GLU A 185 -9.11 -0.97 11.71
C GLU A 185 -10.57 -1.21 12.15
N ARG A 186 -11.33 -0.14 12.41
CA ARG A 186 -12.75 -0.25 12.81
C ARG A 186 -13.64 -0.86 11.73
N ARG A 187 -13.30 -0.72 10.44
CA ARG A 187 -14.04 -1.36 9.34
C ARG A 187 -13.67 -2.84 9.18
N ILE A 188 -12.43 -3.21 9.53
CA ILE A 188 -11.92 -4.58 9.47
C ILE A 188 -12.36 -5.40 10.68
N ALA A 189 -12.42 -4.79 11.86
CA ALA A 189 -12.77 -5.46 13.11
C ALA A 189 -14.02 -6.38 13.01
N PRO A 190 -15.18 -5.94 12.50
CA PRO A 190 -16.35 -6.82 12.36
C PRO A 190 -16.12 -7.99 11.38
N LEU A 191 -15.32 -7.82 10.33
CA LEU A 191 -14.97 -8.90 9.41
C LEU A 191 -14.14 -9.98 10.11
N ALA A 192 -13.17 -9.56 10.92
CA ALA A 192 -12.34 -10.48 11.70
C ALA A 192 -13.13 -11.16 12.84
N SER A 193 -14.07 -10.46 13.47
CA SER A 193 -14.97 -11.03 14.48
C SER A 193 -15.90 -12.09 13.90
N ASN A 194 -16.37 -11.90 12.66
CA ASN A 194 -17.21 -12.85 11.94
C ASN A 194 -16.40 -13.95 11.23
N GLU A 195 -15.09 -14.01 11.42
CA GLU A 195 -14.19 -14.99 10.79
C GLU A 195 -14.25 -14.98 9.26
N GLU A 196 -14.52 -13.82 8.66
CA GLU A 196 -14.47 -13.63 7.21
C GLU A 196 -13.03 -13.42 6.71
N VAL A 197 -12.12 -13.00 7.60
CA VAL A 197 -10.70 -12.74 7.30
C VAL A 197 -9.79 -13.17 8.44
N ASP A 198 -8.49 -13.29 8.15
CA ASP A 198 -7.47 -13.65 9.15
C ASP A 198 -7.37 -12.58 10.25
N LYS A 199 -7.38 -13.02 11.51
CA LYS A 199 -7.22 -12.15 12.68
C LYS A 199 -5.82 -11.51 12.74
N GLU A 200 -4.82 -12.12 12.12
CA GLU A 200 -3.47 -11.56 12.02
C GLU A 200 -3.41 -10.26 11.19
N LEU A 201 -4.27 -10.15 10.18
CA LEU A 201 -4.41 -8.92 9.39
C LEU A 201 -4.90 -7.76 10.27
N LEU A 202 -5.89 -8.02 11.14
CA LEU A 202 -6.38 -7.01 12.08
C LEU A 202 -5.28 -6.59 13.07
N LYS A 203 -4.48 -7.54 13.58
CA LYS A 203 -3.33 -7.24 14.45
C LYS A 203 -2.31 -6.36 13.75
N TYR A 204 -2.00 -6.65 12.48
CA TYR A 204 -1.08 -5.81 11.69
C TYR A 204 -1.57 -4.37 11.59
N VAL A 205 -2.83 -4.15 11.22
CA VAL A 205 -3.39 -2.78 11.10
C VAL A 205 -3.40 -2.06 12.45
N ASN A 206 -3.69 -2.78 13.54
CA ASN A 206 -3.60 -2.23 14.89
C ASN A 206 -2.18 -1.74 15.21
N ARG A 207 -1.16 -2.58 14.98
CA ARG A 207 0.26 -2.25 15.17
C ARG A 207 0.75 -1.16 14.24
N LEU A 208 0.24 -1.11 13.01
CA LEU A 208 0.58 -0.06 12.06
C LEU A 208 0.18 1.33 12.60
N SER A 209 -0.92 1.43 13.35
CA SER A 209 -1.30 2.71 13.96
C SER A 209 -0.32 3.18 15.04
N ASP A 210 0.29 2.25 15.77
CA ASP A 210 1.34 2.54 16.76
C ASP A 210 2.65 2.91 16.06
N PHE A 211 3.03 2.19 15.01
CA PHE A 211 4.18 2.53 14.17
C PHE A 211 4.05 3.96 13.61
N LEU A 212 2.91 4.30 12.98
CA LEU A 212 2.67 5.65 12.45
C LEU A 212 2.72 6.73 13.53
N PHE A 213 2.32 6.41 14.77
CA PHE A 213 2.48 7.31 15.90
C PHE A 213 3.96 7.54 16.22
N THR A 214 4.76 6.48 16.34
CA THR A 214 6.20 6.59 16.58
C THR A 214 6.92 7.34 15.47
N MET A 215 6.55 7.10 14.20
CA MET A 215 7.14 7.80 13.06
C MET A 215 6.79 9.28 13.04
N ALA A 216 5.57 9.66 13.41
CA ALA A 216 5.20 11.08 13.51
C ALA A 216 6.07 11.83 14.51
N ARG A 217 6.36 11.19 15.64
CA ARG A 217 7.22 11.69 16.71
C ARG A 217 8.67 11.83 16.25
N TYR A 218 9.19 10.77 15.64
CA TYR A 218 10.53 10.75 15.07
C TYR A 218 10.73 11.85 14.02
N ALA A 219 9.76 12.01 13.11
CA ALA A 219 9.80 13.04 12.07
C ALA A 219 9.92 14.46 12.65
N ALA A 220 9.23 14.73 13.75
CA ALA A 220 9.27 16.05 14.34
C ALA A 220 10.56 16.32 15.12
N GLN A 221 11.17 15.28 15.70
CA GLN A 221 12.49 15.37 16.32
C GLN A 221 13.57 15.70 15.30
N THR A 222 13.56 15.02 14.15
CA THR A 222 14.55 15.24 13.08
C THR A 222 14.31 16.55 12.31
N ASP A 223 13.07 17.04 12.25
CA ASP A 223 12.73 18.37 11.68
C ASP A 223 13.04 19.54 12.66
N GLU A 224 13.66 19.28 13.83
CA GLU A 224 13.99 20.26 14.89
C GLU A 224 12.78 21.11 15.35
N LYS A 225 11.60 20.50 15.40
CA LYS A 225 10.37 21.20 15.82
C LYS A 225 10.16 21.09 17.31
N GLU A 226 9.87 22.21 17.97
CA GLU A 226 9.54 22.21 19.38
C GLU A 226 8.19 21.53 19.66
N GLU A 227 8.17 20.79 20.77
CA GLU A 227 6.99 20.15 21.31
C GLU A 227 6.05 21.18 21.94
N THR A 228 4.77 21.11 21.57
CA THR A 228 3.72 21.78 22.36
C THR A 228 3.11 20.76 23.31
N ILE A 229 3.58 20.75 24.56
CA ILE A 229 3.07 19.84 25.60
C ILE A 229 1.58 20.12 25.83
N TYR A 230 0.75 19.07 25.74
CA TYR A 230 -0.66 19.19 26.08
C TYR A 230 -0.81 19.67 27.53
N THR A 231 -1.33 20.87 27.69
CA THR A 231 -1.72 21.41 28.99
C THR A 231 -3.21 21.22 29.15
N ARG A 232 -3.63 20.38 30.11
CA ARG A 232 -5.05 20.22 30.45
C ARG A 232 -5.62 21.61 30.78
N PRO A 233 -6.66 22.09 30.08
CA PRO A 233 -7.29 23.37 30.41
C PRO A 233 -7.82 23.32 31.85
N ASP A 234 -7.36 24.25 32.70
CA ASP A 234 -7.88 24.38 34.05
C ASP A 234 -9.27 25.03 33.99
N VAL A 235 -10.29 24.27 34.36
CA VAL A 235 -11.70 24.68 34.36
C VAL A 235 -11.99 25.86 35.30
N ARG A 236 -11.08 26.14 36.25
CA ARG A 236 -11.20 27.24 37.23
C ARG A 236 -10.59 28.54 36.71
N ILE A 237 -9.71 28.46 35.71
CA ILE A 237 -9.16 29.63 35.05
C ILE A 237 -10.20 30.08 34.03
N LYS A 238 -10.91 31.17 34.33
CA LYS A 238 -11.58 31.93 33.26
C LYS A 238 -10.46 32.31 32.28
N GLY A 239 -10.44 31.68 31.11
CA GLY A 239 -9.40 31.90 30.11
C GLY A 239 -9.25 33.39 29.81
N PRO A 240 -8.10 33.83 29.27
CA PRO A 240 -7.96 35.21 28.83
C PRO A 240 -9.16 35.53 27.93
N GLU A 241 -9.81 36.69 28.15
CA GLU A 241 -10.77 37.20 27.18
C GLU A 241 -10.01 37.28 25.85
N TYR A 242 -10.28 36.30 25.00
CA TYR A 242 -9.77 36.25 23.65
C TYR A 242 -10.41 37.44 22.93
N SER A 243 -9.77 38.60 22.97
CA SER A 243 -10.17 39.77 22.19
C SER A 243 -9.67 39.57 20.76
N ALA A 244 -10.59 39.40 19.82
CA ALA A 244 -10.23 39.31 18.41
C ALA A 244 -9.59 40.63 17.99
N ARG A 245 -8.33 40.59 17.56
CA ARG A 245 -7.75 41.70 16.79
C ARG A 245 -8.42 41.74 15.41
N ALA A 246 -8.43 42.91 14.79
CA ALA A 246 -8.92 43.08 13.42
C ALA A 246 -8.12 42.29 12.35
N ASP A 247 -6.97 41.69 12.73
CA ASP A 247 -6.07 40.90 11.89
C ASP A 247 -6.21 39.36 12.05
N GLY A 248 -7.10 38.88 12.93
CA GLY A 248 -7.50 37.46 12.99
C GLY A 248 -6.51 36.48 13.65
N LEU A 249 -5.43 36.94 14.27
CA LEU A 249 -4.47 36.06 14.98
C LEU A 249 -4.59 36.19 16.51
N TRP A 250 -4.84 35.07 17.18
CA TRP A 250 -4.93 34.99 18.64
C TRP A 250 -3.53 34.94 19.27
N LYS A 251 -3.19 35.90 20.14
CA LYS A 251 -2.07 35.77 21.08
C LYS A 251 -2.59 35.62 22.51
N LYS A 252 -1.91 34.77 23.28
CA LYS A 252 -2.04 34.68 24.75
C LYS A 252 -1.64 36.04 25.33
N ALA A 253 -2.51 36.64 26.15
CA ALA A 253 -2.21 37.87 26.89
C ALA A 253 -1.05 37.65 27.87
#